data_AF-A0AAD5YNE4-F1
#
_entry.id   AF-A0AAD5YNE4-F1
#
_cell.length_a   1.000
_cell.length_b   1.000
_cell.length_c   1.000
_cell.angle_alpha   90.00
_cell.angle_beta   90.00
_cell.angle_gamma   90.00
#
_symmetry.space_group_name_H-M   'P 1'
#
loop_
_entity.id
_entity.type
_entity.pdbx_description
1 polymer ?
#
loop_
_entity_poly.entity_id
_entity_poly.type
_entity_poly.pdbx_seq_one_letter_code
_entity_poly.pdbx_strand_id
1 'polypeptide(L)'
;MSLDPVYPQLVAFDLDYTLWDLWIDTHVRGPLHRNGSKTNEVLDRAYQALRLLLVPPQPGDKKLKDAIPAIEFFHQLEIYPGSKLTHFKKLHKKTGIPYNQMLFFDDEYRNKEVESLGVTFQLVSSAGTTNKLFEKGLEVWRKRHQAEEGEREGEHGEE
;
A
#
# COMPACT_ATOMS: atom_id res chain seq x y z
N MET A 1 -19.45 0.80 -26.14
CA MET A 1 -19.25 0.27 -24.77
C MET A 1 -18.54 1.36 -23.99
N SER A 2 -19.08 1.79 -22.84
CA SER A 2 -18.34 2.65 -21.91
C SER A 2 -17.14 1.83 -21.44
N LEU A 3 -15.93 2.27 -21.76
CA LEU A 3 -14.71 1.69 -21.17
C LEU A 3 -14.60 2.29 -19.77
N ASP A 4 -15.36 1.74 -18.83
CA ASP A 4 -15.19 2.13 -17.44
C ASP A 4 -13.73 1.81 -17.05
N PRO A 5 -12.98 2.79 -16.49
CA PRO A 5 -11.59 2.58 -16.19
C PRO A 5 -11.44 1.41 -15.21
N VAL A 6 -10.65 0.42 -15.59
CA VAL A 6 -10.32 -0.73 -14.73
C VAL A 6 -9.33 -0.27 -13.65
N TYR A 7 -9.56 -0.72 -12.42
CA TYR A 7 -8.76 -0.39 -11.24
C TYR A 7 -8.33 -1.66 -10.49
N PRO A 8 -7.19 -1.62 -9.78
CA PRO A 8 -6.84 -2.68 -8.84
C PRO A 8 -7.92 -2.80 -7.76
N GLN A 9 -8.20 -4.03 -7.34
CA GLN A 9 -9.14 -4.30 -6.25
C GLN A 9 -8.52 -4.03 -4.88
N LEU A 10 -7.19 -4.04 -4.78
CA LEU A 10 -6.45 -3.71 -3.57
C LEU A 10 -5.28 -2.80 -3.90
N VAL A 11 -5.18 -1.69 -3.16
CA VAL A 11 -3.97 -0.86 -3.12
C VAL A 11 -3.37 -0.94 -1.72
N ALA A 12 -2.11 -1.29 -1.66
CA ALA A 12 -1.33 -1.35 -0.43
C ALA A 12 -0.26 -0.26 -0.45
N PHE A 13 0.04 0.28 0.73
CA PHE A 13 1.09 1.26 0.95
C PHE A 13 2.00 0.74 2.06
N ASP A 14 3.30 0.89 1.89
CA ASP A 14 4.20 0.96 3.04
C ASP A 14 3.94 2.25 3.86
N LEU A 15 4.61 2.41 5.00
CA LEU A 15 4.37 3.52 5.91
C LEU A 15 5.52 4.52 5.89
N ASP A 16 6.71 4.08 6.32
CA ASP A 16 7.87 4.93 6.46
C ASP A 16 8.39 5.34 5.08
N TYR A 17 8.72 6.62 4.89
CA TYR A 17 9.08 7.23 3.59
C TYR A 17 8.05 7.04 2.44
N THR A 18 6.89 6.44 2.73
CA THR A 18 5.80 6.23 1.78
C THR A 18 4.60 7.13 2.10
N LEU A 19 4.09 7.09 3.33
CA LEU A 19 3.00 7.95 3.79
C LEU A 19 3.50 9.14 4.65
N TRP A 20 4.66 9.00 5.28
CA TRP A 20 5.32 10.07 6.03
C TRP A 20 6.84 10.04 5.81
N ASP A 21 7.53 11.13 6.10
CA ASP A 21 8.92 11.37 5.72
C ASP A 21 9.97 10.93 6.76
N LEU A 22 9.68 9.87 7.52
CA LEU A 22 10.53 9.37 8.58
C LEU A 22 10.37 7.86 8.83
N TRP A 23 11.41 7.21 9.35
CA TRP A 23 11.26 5.95 10.10
C TRP A 23 10.67 6.16 11.50
N ILE A 24 9.49 5.60 11.75
CA ILE A 24 8.73 5.81 12.99
C ILE A 24 9.39 5.19 14.23
N ASP A 25 10.16 4.13 14.05
CA ASP A 25 10.90 3.45 15.11
C ASP A 25 12.22 4.14 15.47
N THR A 26 12.77 4.96 14.56
CA THR A 26 14.12 5.53 14.65
C THR A 26 14.11 7.02 14.96
N HIS A 27 13.32 7.81 14.20
CA HIS A 27 13.38 9.28 14.24
C HIS A 27 12.48 9.91 15.31
N VAL A 28 11.44 9.20 15.78
CA VAL A 28 10.54 9.72 16.81
C VAL A 28 11.02 9.35 18.21
N ARG A 29 11.26 10.37 19.03
CA ARG A 29 11.55 10.26 20.47
C ARG A 29 10.42 10.94 21.28
N GLY A 30 9.30 10.23 21.47
CA GLY A 30 8.16 10.58 22.34
C GLY A 30 7.90 9.48 23.39
N PRO A 31 6.92 9.60 24.33
CA PRO A 31 6.89 8.94 25.67
C PRO A 31 6.85 7.39 25.70
N LEU A 32 6.94 6.75 24.54
CA LEU A 32 6.90 5.32 24.29
C LEU A 32 8.32 4.74 24.41
N HIS A 33 8.58 4.08 25.53
CA HIS A 33 9.88 3.47 25.86
C HIS A 33 10.01 2.05 25.30
N ARG A 34 11.26 1.60 25.12
CA ARG A 34 11.64 0.23 24.78
C ARG A 34 11.12 -0.74 25.84
N ASN A 35 10.50 -1.86 25.44
CA ASN A 35 10.18 -2.94 26.38
C ASN A 35 11.39 -3.89 26.53
N GLY A 36 12.11 -3.79 27.63
CA GLY A 36 13.21 -4.69 27.99
C GLY A 36 14.40 -4.63 27.02
N SER A 37 14.94 -5.79 26.64
CA SER A 37 16.16 -5.92 25.83
C SER A 37 15.91 -6.04 24.32
N LYS A 38 14.67 -5.94 23.85
CA LYS A 38 14.35 -6.01 22.41
C LYS A 38 14.83 -4.75 21.70
N THR A 39 15.80 -4.88 20.81
CA THR A 39 16.33 -3.78 20.01
C THR A 39 15.43 -3.61 18.78
N ASN A 40 15.04 -2.37 18.45
CA ASN A 40 14.22 -2.03 17.27
C ASN A 40 12.80 -2.66 17.23
N GLU A 41 12.24 -3.03 18.39
CA GLU A 41 10.84 -3.43 18.49
C GLU A 41 10.11 -2.53 19.47
N VAL A 42 9.23 -1.68 18.95
CA VAL A 42 8.16 -1.07 19.74
C VAL A 42 6.84 -1.46 19.08
N LEU A 43 6.13 -2.40 19.71
CA LEU A 43 4.76 -2.73 19.32
C LEU A 43 3.92 -1.45 19.34
N ASP A 44 3.09 -1.26 18.30
CA ASP A 44 2.05 -0.22 18.21
C ASP A 44 2.47 1.19 17.75
N ARG A 45 3.75 1.51 17.49
CA ARG A 45 4.12 2.88 17.01
C ARG A 45 3.44 3.29 15.71
N ALA A 46 3.43 2.40 14.73
CA ALA A 46 2.79 2.64 13.44
C ALA A 46 1.26 2.80 13.56
N TYR A 47 0.61 1.95 14.37
CA TYR A 47 -0.82 2.05 14.64
C TYR A 47 -1.18 3.32 15.40
N GLN A 48 -0.37 3.72 16.39
CA GLN A 48 -0.54 5.00 17.09
C GLN A 48 -0.32 6.18 16.14
N ALA A 49 0.71 6.13 15.29
CA ALA A 49 0.94 7.17 14.28
C ALA A 49 -0.27 7.31 13.35
N LEU A 50 -0.83 6.19 12.86
CA LEU A 50 -2.06 6.22 12.03
C LEU A 50 -3.30 6.72 12.78
N ARG A 51 -3.40 6.51 14.10
CA ARG A 51 -4.49 7.06 14.94
C ARG A 51 -4.34 8.56 15.19
N LEU A 52 -3.11 9.08 15.18
CA LEU A 52 -2.81 10.48 15.46
C LEU A 52 -2.66 11.32 14.18
N LEU A 53 -2.35 10.69 13.04
CA LEU A 53 -2.30 11.35 11.74
C LEU A 53 -3.73 11.64 11.29
N LEU A 54 -4.12 12.92 11.29
CA LEU A 54 -5.47 13.34 10.94
C LEU A 54 -5.54 13.76 9.47
N VAL A 55 -6.45 13.17 8.71
CA VAL A 55 -6.78 13.57 7.35
C VAL A 55 -7.86 14.64 7.42
N PRO A 56 -7.57 15.89 7.01
CA PRO A 56 -8.56 16.95 7.03
C PRO A 56 -9.64 16.69 5.96
N PRO A 57 -10.87 17.18 6.17
CA PRO A 57 -11.88 17.16 5.12
C PRO A 57 -11.40 17.92 3.88
N GLN A 58 -11.76 17.43 2.70
CA GLN A 58 -11.50 18.17 1.46
C GLN A 58 -12.33 19.46 1.44
N PRO A 59 -11.80 20.58 0.93
CA PRO A 59 -12.58 21.81 0.77
C PRO A 59 -13.86 21.54 -0.03
N GLY A 60 -15.02 21.77 0.60
CA GLY A 60 -16.34 21.54 -0.01
C GLY A 60 -16.99 20.21 0.34
N ASP A 61 -16.35 19.33 1.12
CA ASP A 61 -16.99 18.14 1.66
C ASP A 61 -18.07 18.53 2.69
N LYS A 62 -19.33 18.23 2.38
CA LYS A 62 -20.47 18.55 3.25
C LYS A 62 -20.73 17.46 4.30
N LYS A 63 -20.10 16.28 4.15
CA LYS A 63 -20.33 15.11 5.00
C LYS A 63 -19.28 14.99 6.11
N LEU A 64 -18.01 15.25 5.80
CA LEU A 64 -16.94 15.31 6.80
C LEU A 64 -16.75 16.75 7.28
N LYS A 65 -17.03 16.98 8.57
CA LYS A 65 -16.77 18.28 9.22
C LYS A 65 -15.48 18.30 10.03
N ASP A 66 -15.07 17.14 10.51
CA ASP A 66 -13.91 16.96 11.38
C ASP A 66 -12.83 16.14 10.67
N ALA A 67 -11.58 16.31 11.10
CA ALA A 67 -10.48 15.52 10.60
C ALA A 67 -10.60 14.07 11.08
N ILE A 68 -10.33 13.10 10.18
CA ILE A 68 -10.46 11.67 10.47
C ILE A 68 -9.06 11.07 10.68
N PRO A 69 -8.86 10.25 11.73
CA PRO A 69 -7.64 9.45 11.86
C PRO A 69 -7.34 8.62 10.61
N ALA A 70 -6.11 8.67 10.11
CA ALA A 70 -5.69 7.99 8.89
C ALA A 70 -5.95 6.47 8.95
N ILE A 71 -5.88 5.87 10.14
CA ILE A 71 -6.18 4.45 10.36
C ILE A 71 -7.56 4.03 9.84
N GLU A 72 -8.55 4.92 9.86
CA GLU A 72 -9.93 4.63 9.45
C GLU A 72 -10.09 4.47 7.92
N PHE A 73 -9.08 4.89 7.14
CA PHE A 73 -9.09 4.73 5.68
C PHE A 73 -8.56 3.36 5.22
N PHE A 74 -7.99 2.56 6.13
CA PHE A 74 -7.38 1.27 5.81
C PHE A 74 -8.27 0.10 6.24
N HIS A 75 -8.72 -0.69 5.27
CA HIS A 75 -9.52 -1.90 5.52
C HIS A 75 -8.71 -3.05 6.13
N GLN A 76 -7.41 -3.12 5.84
CA GLN A 76 -6.50 -4.18 6.28
C GLN A 76 -5.19 -3.55 6.74
N LEU A 77 -4.62 -4.09 7.82
CA LEU A 77 -3.36 -3.63 8.41
C LEU A 77 -2.47 -4.86 8.65
N GLU A 78 -1.48 -5.07 7.77
CA GLU A 78 -0.37 -6.00 8.01
C GLU A 78 0.85 -5.16 8.41
N ILE A 79 0.99 -4.86 9.71
CA ILE A 79 2.09 -4.04 10.23
C ILE A 79 2.86 -4.84 11.27
N TYR A 80 3.95 -5.49 10.84
CA TYR A 80 4.87 -6.23 11.69
C TYR A 80 6.20 -6.48 10.96
N PRO A 81 7.31 -6.77 11.66
CA PRO A 81 8.57 -7.08 11.00
C PRO A 81 8.48 -8.34 10.13
N GLY A 82 9.12 -8.32 8.95
CA GLY A 82 9.24 -9.48 8.07
C GLY A 82 9.23 -9.13 6.59
N SER A 83 9.39 -10.13 5.72
CA SER A 83 9.33 -9.94 4.27
C SER A 83 7.93 -9.51 3.83
N LYS A 84 7.85 -8.60 2.84
CA LYS A 84 6.58 -8.19 2.23
C LYS A 84 5.86 -9.34 1.53
N LEU A 85 6.57 -10.40 1.11
CA LEU A 85 5.93 -11.64 0.65
C LEU A 85 5.00 -12.24 1.71
N THR A 86 5.41 -12.22 2.99
CA THR A 86 4.57 -12.75 4.08
C THR A 86 3.33 -11.89 4.29
N HIS A 87 3.49 -10.57 4.19
CA HIS A 87 2.39 -9.61 4.30
C HIS A 87 1.37 -9.80 3.18
N PHE A 88 1.81 -9.88 1.92
CA PHE A 88 0.92 -10.09 0.78
C PHE A 88 0.23 -11.45 0.80
N LYS A 89 0.90 -12.52 1.25
CA LYS A 89 0.25 -13.82 1.48
C LYS A 89 -0.88 -13.73 2.52
N LYS A 90 -0.69 -12.93 3.58
CA LYS A 90 -1.74 -12.70 4.59
C LYS A 90 -2.88 -11.85 4.04
N LEU A 91 -2.59 -10.78 3.30
CA LEU A 91 -3.59 -9.96 2.62
C LEU A 91 -4.44 -10.82 1.68
N HIS A 92 -3.82 -11.57 0.78
CA HIS A 92 -4.50 -12.48 -0.14
C HIS A 92 -5.39 -13.48 0.61
N LYS A 93 -4.87 -14.10 1.68
CA LYS A 93 -5.66 -15.03 2.51
C LYS A 93 -6.88 -14.36 3.16
N LYS A 94 -6.77 -13.10 3.60
CA LYS A 94 -7.85 -12.37 4.29
C LYS A 94 -8.89 -11.84 3.32
N THR A 95 -8.48 -11.34 2.17
CA THR A 95 -9.36 -10.63 1.23
C THR A 95 -9.86 -11.52 0.09
N GLY A 96 -9.17 -12.62 -0.21
CA GLY A 96 -9.43 -13.45 -1.40
C GLY A 96 -9.05 -12.78 -2.72
N ILE A 97 -8.51 -11.56 -2.69
CA ILE A 97 -8.17 -10.81 -3.90
C ILE A 97 -6.94 -11.45 -4.56
N PRO A 98 -6.96 -11.76 -5.87
CA PRO A 98 -5.79 -12.29 -6.59
C PRO A 98 -4.61 -11.32 -6.57
N TYR A 99 -3.38 -11.82 -6.56
CA TYR A 99 -2.20 -10.96 -6.49
C TYR A 99 -2.07 -9.99 -7.66
N ASN A 100 -2.44 -10.41 -8.87
CA ASN A 100 -2.43 -9.51 -10.03
C ASN A 100 -3.43 -8.35 -9.85
N GLN A 101 -4.52 -8.53 -9.10
CA GLN A 101 -5.45 -7.45 -8.77
C GLN A 101 -4.95 -6.48 -7.67
N MET A 102 -3.67 -6.56 -7.29
CA MET A 102 -3.06 -5.73 -6.25
C MET A 102 -2.00 -4.77 -6.81
N LEU A 103 -1.97 -3.55 -6.27
CA LEU A 103 -0.94 -2.54 -6.51
C LEU A 103 -0.27 -2.15 -5.18
N PHE A 104 1.06 -2.13 -5.14
CA PHE A 104 1.83 -1.85 -3.94
C PHE A 104 2.78 -0.67 -4.13
N PHE A 105 2.74 0.28 -3.20
CA PHE A 105 3.66 1.42 -3.11
C PHE A 105 4.61 1.26 -1.92
N ASP A 106 5.91 1.35 -2.17
CA ASP A 106 6.97 1.21 -1.16
C ASP A 106 8.23 1.93 -1.65
N ASP A 107 8.98 2.58 -0.77
CA ASP A 107 10.24 3.27 -1.10
C ASP A 107 11.45 2.32 -1.14
N GLU A 108 11.37 1.16 -0.50
CA GLU A 108 12.44 0.17 -0.45
C GLU A 108 12.37 -0.77 -1.67
N TYR A 109 13.30 -0.58 -2.62
CA TYR A 109 13.35 -1.35 -3.87
C TYR A 109 13.45 -2.87 -3.63
N ARG A 110 14.05 -3.33 -2.52
CA ARG A 110 14.10 -4.77 -2.18
C ARG A 110 12.70 -5.38 -2.07
N ASN A 111 11.70 -4.60 -1.68
CA ASN A 111 10.32 -5.06 -1.54
C ASN A 111 9.62 -5.32 -2.88
N LYS A 112 10.26 -4.99 -4.02
CA LYS A 112 9.86 -5.45 -5.37
C LYS A 112 9.76 -6.98 -5.50
N GLU A 113 10.34 -7.75 -4.57
CA GLU A 113 10.17 -9.20 -4.50
C GLU A 113 8.70 -9.67 -4.57
N VAL A 114 7.74 -8.84 -4.15
CA VAL A 114 6.30 -9.16 -4.23
C VAL A 114 5.79 -9.36 -5.66
N GLU A 115 6.50 -8.85 -6.68
CA GLU A 115 6.15 -9.08 -8.09
C GLU A 115 6.22 -10.56 -8.46
N SER A 116 7.01 -11.37 -7.72
CA SER A 116 7.04 -12.83 -7.89
C SER A 116 5.71 -13.52 -7.55
N LEU A 117 4.83 -12.86 -6.79
CA LEU A 117 3.47 -13.33 -6.53
C LEU A 117 2.47 -12.85 -7.59
N GLY A 118 2.84 -11.88 -8.43
CA GLY A 118 1.96 -11.23 -9.40
C GLY A 118 1.50 -9.81 -9.01
N VAL A 119 1.88 -9.32 -7.82
CA VAL A 119 1.56 -7.96 -7.37
C VAL A 119 2.28 -6.93 -8.25
N THR A 120 1.61 -5.83 -8.64
CA THR A 120 2.31 -4.71 -9.30
C THR A 120 3.02 -3.86 -8.25
N PHE A 121 4.33 -3.64 -8.42
CA PHE A 121 5.13 -2.80 -7.53
C PHE A 121 5.39 -1.42 -8.11
N GLN A 122 5.14 -0.37 -7.33
CA GLN A 122 5.44 1.03 -7.68
C GLN A 122 6.39 1.63 -6.64
N LEU A 123 7.65 1.80 -7.05
CA LEU A 123 8.68 2.43 -6.23
C LEU A 123 8.29 3.87 -5.88
N VAL A 124 8.37 4.20 -4.58
CA VAL A 124 8.15 5.54 -4.05
C VAL A 124 9.47 6.31 -4.02
N SER A 125 9.43 7.60 -4.39
CA SER A 125 10.61 8.46 -4.36
C SER A 125 10.75 9.12 -2.99
N SER A 126 11.87 9.81 -2.76
CA SER A 126 12.11 10.60 -1.54
C SER A 126 11.07 11.69 -1.26
N ALA A 127 10.16 11.99 -2.20
CA ALA A 127 9.05 12.90 -1.99
C ALA A 127 7.82 12.23 -1.35
N GLY A 128 7.87 10.91 -1.09
CA GLY A 128 6.74 10.12 -0.62
C GLY A 128 5.67 9.90 -1.70
N THR A 129 4.51 9.40 -1.28
CA THR A 129 3.39 9.12 -2.18
C THR A 129 2.67 10.42 -2.58
N THR A 130 2.84 10.82 -3.84
CA THR A 130 2.14 11.97 -4.42
C THR A 130 1.01 11.51 -5.36
N ASN A 131 0.03 12.38 -5.64
CA ASN A 131 -1.03 12.08 -6.62
C ASN A 131 -0.45 11.65 -7.99
N LYS A 132 0.62 12.31 -8.45
CA LYS A 132 1.29 11.97 -9.70
C LYS A 132 1.89 10.56 -9.66
N LEU A 133 2.50 10.19 -8.53
CA LEU A 133 3.05 8.85 -8.35
C LEU A 133 1.95 7.80 -8.29
N PHE A 134 0.85 8.11 -7.59
CA PHE A 134 -0.31 7.22 -7.47
C PHE A 134 -0.91 6.90 -8.84
N GLU A 135 -1.17 7.94 -9.66
CA GLU A 135 -1.67 7.76 -11.04
C GLU A 135 -0.69 6.94 -11.89
N LYS A 136 0.62 7.20 -11.76
CA LYS A 136 1.64 6.40 -12.45
C LYS A 136 1.57 4.91 -12.05
N GLY A 137 1.36 4.61 -10.77
CA GLY A 137 1.18 3.23 -10.30
C GLY A 137 -0.05 2.56 -10.92
N LEU A 138 -1.16 3.29 -11.04
CA LEU A 138 -2.36 2.81 -11.72
C LEU A 138 -2.11 2.53 -13.21
N GLU A 139 -1.37 3.41 -13.90
CA GLU A 139 -0.99 3.20 -15.29
C GLU A 139 -0.13 1.94 -15.49
N VAL A 140 0.85 1.72 -14.61
CA VAL A 140 1.69 0.51 -14.65
C VAL A 140 0.84 -0.74 -14.45
N TRP A 141 -0.08 -0.71 -13.47
CA TRP A 141 -0.98 -1.83 -13.21
C TRP A 141 -1.89 -2.14 -14.41
N ARG A 142 -2.51 -1.12 -15.01
CA ARG A 142 -3.38 -1.27 -16.19
C ARG A 142 -2.64 -1.87 -17.38
N LYS A 143 -1.41 -1.41 -17.66
CA LYS A 143 -0.59 -1.95 -18.75
C LYS A 143 -0.32 -3.44 -18.58
N ARG A 144 -0.02 -3.86 -17.35
CA ARG A 144 0.20 -5.29 -17.03
C ARG A 144 -1.08 -6.10 -17.22
N HIS A 145 -2.23 -5.56 -16.82
CA HIS A 145 -3.52 -6.25 -16.96
C HIS A 145 -3.95 -6.43 -18.41
N GLN A 146 -3.79 -5.39 -19.23
CA GLN A 146 -4.11 -5.46 -20.66
C GLN A 146 -3.21 -6.45 -21.41
N ALA A 147 -1.94 -6.56 -21.02
CA ALA A 147 -1.03 -7.55 -21.60
C ALA A 147 -1.45 -8.99 -21.23
N GLU A 148 -1.80 -9.24 -19.96
CA GLU A 148 -2.28 -10.56 -19.50
C GLU A 148 -3.60 -10.98 -20.17
N GLU A 149 -4.50 -10.03 -20.47
CA GLU A 149 -5.75 -10.31 -21.19
C GLU A 149 -5.50 -10.66 -22.67
N GLY A 150 -4.63 -9.92 -23.34
CA GLY A 150 -4.27 -10.19 -24.73
C GLY A 150 -3.56 -11.54 -24.93
N GLU A 151 -2.75 -11.98 -23.97
CA GLU A 151 -2.12 -13.31 -23.98
C GLU A 151 -3.16 -14.44 -23.83
N ARG A 152 -4.13 -14.28 -22.92
CA ARG A 152 -5.21 -15.29 -22.72
C ARG A 152 -6.14 -15.42 -23.92
N GLU A 153 -6.44 -14.31 -24.60
CA GLU A 153 -7.27 -14.34 -25.83
C GLU A 153 -6.53 -14.98 -27.01
N GLY A 154 -5.21 -14.81 -27.09
CA GLY A 154 -4.37 -15.46 -28.10
C GLY A 154 -4.28 -16.97 -27.94
N GLU A 155 -4.17 -17.47 -26.70
CA GLU A 155 -4.09 -18.91 -26.41
C GLU A 155 -5.43 -19.64 -26.66
N HIS A 156 -6.58 -18.98 -26.48
CA HIS A 156 -7.90 -19.57 -26.73
C HIS A 156 -8.36 -19.50 -28.20
N GLY A 157 -7.64 -18.79 -29.07
CA GLY A 157 -7.96 -18.65 -30.49
C GLY A 157 -7.30 -19.66 -31.42
N GLU A 158 -6.49 -20.58 -30.89
CA GLU A 158 -5.69 -21.57 -31.66
C GLU A 158 -6.20 -23.03 -31.56
N GLU A 159 -7.41 -23.27 -31.04
CA GLU A 159 -8.08 -24.60 -31.05
C GLU A 159 -9.12 -24.78 -32.17
#